data_AF-A0AAD4X6Z8-F1
#
_entry.id   AF-A0AAD4X6Z8-F1
#
_cell.length_a   1.000
_cell.length_b   1.000
_cell.length_c   1.000
_cell.angle_alpha   90.00
_cell.angle_beta   90.00
_cell.angle_gamma   90.00
#
_symmetry.space_group_name_H-M   'P 1'
#
loop_
_entity.id
_entity.type
_entity.pdbx_description
1 polymer ?
#
loop_
_entity_poly.entity_id
_entity_poly.type
_entity_poly.pdbx_seq_one_letter_code
_entity_poly.pdbx_strand_id
1 'polypeptide(L)'
;MTALREKAATSGATYISHVEAVHNVVCLHMAGSNSGLEEITSLASANASSINQAVVFTDVNLEKAFEFDEFCRIQEPPIAFIKTEVRGLFGSVFCDFGPNFTVLDVNGEEPHTGIIASISNDNPALVSCVDDERLEFQDGDLVLFSEVQGMPELNDGKPRKVKNTRPYSFNLDEDTTNYGAYARGGIVTQVKQPKQLNFKSVAIAINVASRYARLEEVDNKIL
;
A
#
# COMPACT_ATOMS: atom_id res chain seq x y z
N MET A 1 -27.82 18.28 14.26
CA MET A 1 -28.08 17.39 13.10
C MET A 1 -26.85 17.16 12.21
N THR A 2 -25.84 18.02 12.22
CA THR A 2 -24.64 17.91 11.37
C THR A 2 -23.70 16.78 11.81
N ALA A 3 -23.48 16.59 13.12
CA ALA A 3 -22.61 15.53 13.67
C ALA A 3 -23.13 14.09 13.42
N LEU A 4 -24.45 13.91 13.26
CA LEU A 4 -25.05 12.61 12.90
C LEU A 4 -24.87 12.28 11.41
N ARG A 5 -24.78 13.30 10.55
CA ARG A 5 -24.48 13.13 9.11
C ARG A 5 -23.02 12.80 8.88
N GLU A 6 -22.13 13.36 9.68
CA GLU A 6 -20.70 13.05 9.64
C GLU A 6 -20.43 11.63 10.13
N LYS A 7 -21.02 11.21 11.26
CA LYS A 7 -20.97 9.80 11.71
C LYS A 7 -21.56 8.82 10.69
N ALA A 8 -22.61 9.20 9.97
CA ALA A 8 -23.18 8.38 8.89
C ALA A 8 -22.26 8.33 7.65
N ALA A 9 -21.50 9.39 7.37
CA ALA A 9 -20.51 9.42 6.29
C ALA A 9 -19.25 8.60 6.63
N THR A 10 -18.74 8.70 7.87
CA THR A 10 -17.58 7.91 8.34
C THR A 10 -17.94 6.43 8.50
N SER A 11 -19.15 6.12 8.98
CA SER A 11 -19.70 4.76 9.01
C SER A 11 -20.02 4.23 7.61
N GLY A 12 -20.39 5.10 6.68
CA GLY A 12 -20.54 4.75 5.25
C GLY A 12 -19.19 4.42 4.60
N ALA A 13 -18.14 5.18 4.91
CA ALA A 13 -16.78 4.94 4.39
C ALA A 13 -16.17 3.62 4.92
N THR A 14 -16.43 3.25 6.18
CA THR A 14 -16.00 1.96 6.76
C THR A 14 -16.84 0.77 6.29
N TYR A 15 -18.10 0.99 5.90
CA TYR A 15 -18.95 -0.06 5.32
C TYR A 15 -18.66 -0.26 3.81
N ILE A 16 -18.28 0.80 3.11
CA ILE A 16 -17.82 0.75 1.72
C ILE A 16 -16.49 -0.02 1.62
N SER A 17 -15.57 0.11 2.58
CA SER A 17 -14.33 -0.68 2.57
C SER A 17 -14.56 -2.19 2.66
N HIS A 18 -15.56 -2.64 3.43
CA HIS A 18 -15.88 -4.06 3.57
C HIS A 18 -16.66 -4.61 2.36
N VAL A 19 -17.56 -3.81 1.76
CA VAL A 19 -18.33 -4.24 0.58
C VAL A 19 -17.47 -4.17 -0.70
N GLU A 20 -16.54 -3.23 -0.81
CA GLU A 20 -15.55 -3.20 -1.90
C GLU A 20 -14.48 -4.29 -1.75
N ALA A 21 -14.07 -4.63 -0.52
CA ALA A 21 -13.22 -5.80 -0.27
C ALA A 21 -13.91 -7.13 -0.66
N VAL A 22 -15.25 -7.20 -0.57
CA VAL A 22 -16.04 -8.34 -1.03
C VAL A 22 -16.38 -8.25 -2.53
N HIS A 23 -16.35 -7.07 -3.15
CA HIS A 23 -16.38 -6.89 -4.62
C HIS A 23 -15.01 -7.05 -5.29
N ASN A 24 -13.93 -7.26 -4.53
CA ASN A 24 -12.67 -7.84 -5.01
C ASN A 24 -12.81 -9.34 -5.33
N VAL A 25 -13.99 -9.77 -5.78
CA VAL A 25 -14.15 -11.03 -6.50
C VAL A 25 -13.49 -10.82 -7.84
N VAL A 26 -12.29 -11.37 -7.97
CA VAL A 26 -11.55 -11.60 -9.20
C VAL A 26 -12.50 -12.26 -10.21
N CYS A 27 -13.18 -11.46 -11.04
CA CYS A 27 -13.97 -11.97 -12.16
C CYS A 27 -13.00 -12.27 -13.31
N LEU A 28 -12.38 -13.44 -13.23
CA LEU A 28 -11.37 -13.85 -14.17
C LEU A 28 -11.63 -15.29 -14.58
N HIS A 29 -12.26 -15.43 -15.73
CA HIS A 29 -12.32 -16.70 -16.43
C HIS A 29 -10.91 -17.08 -16.89
N MET A 30 -10.55 -18.35 -16.76
CA MET A 30 -9.32 -18.90 -17.32
C MET A 30 -9.27 -18.59 -18.82
N ALA A 31 -8.39 -17.70 -19.23
CA ALA A 31 -7.96 -17.60 -20.62
C ALA A 31 -7.19 -18.89 -20.94
N GLY A 32 -7.91 -19.94 -21.34
CA GLY A 32 -7.29 -21.12 -21.94
C GLY A 32 -6.44 -20.70 -23.14
N SER A 33 -5.53 -21.55 -23.60
CA SER A 33 -4.52 -21.25 -24.64
C SER A 33 -5.06 -20.73 -26.00
N ASN A 34 -6.39 -20.56 -26.13
CA ASN A 34 -7.15 -20.17 -27.31
C ASN A 34 -7.96 -18.85 -27.20
N SER A 35 -8.05 -18.19 -26.05
CA SER A 35 -8.79 -16.91 -25.98
C SER A 35 -8.03 -15.82 -26.74
N GLY A 36 -8.65 -15.21 -27.75
CA GLY A 36 -8.05 -14.12 -28.53
C GLY A 36 -8.04 -12.79 -27.76
N LEU A 37 -7.18 -11.85 -28.18
CA LEU A 37 -7.14 -10.48 -27.64
C LEU A 37 -8.54 -9.81 -27.62
N GLU A 38 -9.37 -10.11 -28.61
CA GLU A 38 -10.73 -9.56 -28.73
C GLU A 38 -11.64 -9.98 -27.57
N GLU A 39 -11.50 -11.22 -27.09
CA GLU A 39 -12.28 -11.76 -25.98
C GLU A 39 -11.89 -11.09 -24.65
N ILE A 40 -10.58 -10.91 -24.43
CA ILE A 40 -10.05 -10.19 -23.27
C ILE A 40 -10.53 -8.73 -23.27
N THR A 41 -10.49 -8.07 -24.43
CA THR A 41 -10.93 -6.68 -24.59
C THR A 41 -12.43 -6.53 -24.29
N SER A 42 -13.25 -7.46 -24.80
CA SER A 42 -14.69 -7.46 -24.56
C SER A 42 -15.01 -7.65 -23.08
N LEU A 43 -14.31 -8.57 -22.40
CA LEU A 43 -14.48 -8.85 -20.98
C LEU A 43 -14.00 -7.70 -20.08
N ALA A 44 -12.88 -7.07 -20.42
CA ALA A 44 -12.40 -5.86 -19.76
C ALA A 44 -13.42 -4.72 -19.92
N SER A 45 -13.92 -4.50 -21.14
CA SER A 45 -14.92 -3.47 -21.41
C SER A 45 -16.23 -3.71 -20.66
N ALA A 46 -16.67 -4.97 -20.56
CA ALA A 46 -17.89 -5.35 -19.85
C ALA A 46 -17.80 -5.11 -18.33
N ASN A 47 -16.59 -5.12 -17.78
CA ASN A 47 -16.32 -4.97 -16.34
C ASN A 47 -15.67 -3.62 -15.98
N ALA A 48 -15.76 -2.61 -16.86
CA ALA A 48 -15.10 -1.32 -16.72
C ALA A 48 -15.47 -0.53 -15.44
N SER A 49 -16.53 -0.94 -14.74
CA SER A 49 -16.94 -0.38 -13.43
C SER A 49 -16.23 -1.01 -12.23
N SER A 50 -15.46 -2.08 -12.41
CA SER A 50 -14.69 -2.72 -11.32
C SER A 50 -13.37 -1.98 -11.11
N ILE A 51 -13.09 -1.61 -9.86
CA ILE A 51 -12.03 -0.67 -9.48
C ILE A 51 -10.61 -1.20 -9.79
N ASN A 52 -10.43 -2.51 -10.02
CA ASN A 52 -9.20 -3.07 -10.56
C ASN A 52 -9.51 -4.28 -11.45
N GLN A 53 -9.10 -4.22 -12.71
CA GLN A 53 -9.21 -5.34 -13.63
C GLN A 53 -7.92 -6.13 -13.60
N ALA A 54 -8.02 -7.44 -13.43
CA ALA A 54 -6.89 -8.34 -13.55
C ALA A 54 -7.18 -9.39 -14.63
N VAL A 55 -6.12 -9.91 -15.24
CA VAL A 55 -6.14 -11.10 -16.10
C VAL A 55 -5.07 -12.09 -15.63
N VAL A 56 -5.45 -13.36 -15.50
CA VAL A 56 -4.60 -14.47 -15.06
C VAL A 56 -4.48 -15.47 -16.19
N PHE A 57 -3.25 -15.68 -16.64
CA PHE A 57 -2.90 -16.66 -17.68
C PHE A 57 -2.19 -17.84 -17.06
N THR A 58 -2.75 -19.03 -17.29
CA THR A 58 -2.18 -20.32 -16.87
C THR A 58 -1.57 -21.01 -18.08
N ASP A 59 -0.35 -21.55 -17.95
CA ASP A 59 0.29 -22.41 -18.97
C ASP A 59 0.42 -21.77 -20.37
N VAL A 60 0.46 -20.44 -20.45
CA VAL A 60 0.74 -19.70 -21.68
C VAL A 60 2.25 -19.71 -21.99
N ASN A 61 2.61 -19.83 -23.28
CA ASN A 61 3.99 -19.72 -23.71
C ASN A 61 4.52 -18.27 -23.56
N LEU A 62 5.84 -18.08 -23.56
CA LEU A 62 6.45 -16.78 -23.32
C LEU A 62 6.13 -15.74 -24.41
N GLU A 63 6.04 -16.16 -25.67
CA GLU A 63 5.75 -15.26 -26.79
C GLU A 63 4.37 -14.61 -26.64
N LYS A 64 3.33 -15.41 -26.41
CA LYS A 64 1.98 -14.89 -26.12
C LYS A 64 1.93 -14.12 -24.80
N ALA A 65 2.70 -14.52 -23.78
CA ALA A 65 2.77 -13.77 -22.53
C ALA A 65 3.29 -12.34 -22.74
N PHE A 66 4.26 -12.13 -23.64
CA PHE A 66 4.72 -10.79 -23.99
C PHE A 66 3.63 -9.97 -24.67
N GLU A 67 2.90 -10.56 -25.62
CA GLU A 67 1.79 -9.88 -26.33
C GLU A 67 0.66 -9.49 -25.36
N PHE A 68 0.24 -10.42 -24.50
CA PHE A 68 -0.82 -10.16 -23.53
C PHE A 68 -0.43 -9.15 -22.45
N ASP A 69 0.79 -9.24 -21.93
CA ASP A 69 1.29 -8.30 -20.93
C ASP A 69 1.37 -6.87 -21.48
N GLU A 70 1.93 -6.71 -22.69
CA GLU A 70 1.99 -5.41 -23.35
C GLU A 70 0.58 -4.87 -23.63
N PHE A 71 -0.32 -5.74 -24.11
CA PHE A 71 -1.72 -5.36 -24.31
C PHE A 71 -2.37 -4.86 -23.01
N CYS A 72 -2.14 -5.53 -21.88
CA CYS A 72 -2.68 -5.12 -20.59
C CYS A 72 -2.13 -3.77 -20.11
N ARG A 73 -0.84 -3.51 -20.37
CA ARG A 73 -0.16 -2.27 -20.00
C ARG A 73 -0.66 -1.03 -20.73
N ILE A 74 -1.08 -1.18 -21.98
CA ILE A 74 -1.54 -0.04 -22.80
C ILE A 74 -3.00 0.35 -22.57
N GLN A 75 -3.73 -0.40 -21.74
CA GLN A 75 -5.12 -0.06 -21.39
C GLN A 75 -5.18 1.14 -20.43
N GLU A 76 -6.35 1.77 -20.36
CA GLU A 76 -6.60 2.92 -19.48
C GLU A 76 -7.88 2.68 -18.65
N PRO A 77 -7.75 2.38 -17.34
CA PRO A 77 -6.51 2.14 -16.60
C PRO A 77 -5.82 0.82 -17.03
N PRO A 78 -4.50 0.66 -16.77
CA PRO A 78 -3.79 -0.58 -17.06
C PRO A 78 -4.48 -1.78 -16.40
N ILE A 79 -4.57 -2.88 -17.14
CA ILE A 79 -5.08 -4.15 -16.60
C ILE A 79 -3.94 -4.87 -15.90
N ALA A 80 -4.18 -5.39 -14.69
CA ALA A 80 -3.20 -6.20 -13.98
C ALA A 80 -3.00 -7.55 -14.67
N PHE A 81 -1.78 -7.85 -15.10
CA PHE A 81 -1.42 -9.12 -15.72
C PHE A 81 -0.79 -10.06 -14.70
N ILE A 82 -1.24 -11.32 -14.67
CA ILE A 82 -0.64 -12.38 -13.85
C ILE A 82 -0.41 -13.58 -14.75
N LYS A 83 0.83 -14.08 -14.80
CA LYS A 83 1.15 -15.38 -15.42
C LYS A 83 1.49 -16.37 -14.33
N THR A 84 0.94 -17.57 -14.43
CA THR A 84 1.31 -18.69 -13.57
C THR A 84 1.49 -19.96 -14.39
N GLU A 85 2.38 -20.84 -13.95
CA GLU A 85 2.58 -22.16 -14.54
C GLU A 85 3.00 -23.16 -13.48
N VAL A 86 2.60 -24.42 -13.67
CA VAL A 86 2.98 -25.53 -12.80
C VAL A 86 3.58 -26.65 -13.67
N ARG A 87 4.80 -27.07 -13.31
CA ARG A 87 5.57 -28.12 -13.99
C ARG A 87 5.93 -29.21 -12.99
N GLY A 88 4.98 -30.11 -12.71
CA GLY A 88 5.16 -31.16 -11.72
C GLY A 88 5.23 -30.58 -10.30
N LEU A 89 6.37 -30.75 -9.62
CA LEU A 89 6.61 -30.19 -8.28
C LEU A 89 7.07 -28.72 -8.30
N PHE A 90 7.35 -28.17 -9.48
CA PHE A 90 7.77 -26.78 -9.65
C PHE A 90 6.59 -25.91 -10.08
N GLY A 91 6.61 -24.66 -9.67
CA GLY A 91 5.67 -23.65 -10.15
C GLY A 91 6.32 -22.28 -10.18
N SER A 92 5.78 -21.39 -11.00
CA SER A 92 6.20 -19.99 -11.04
C SER A 92 4.99 -19.07 -11.16
N VAL A 93 5.10 -17.89 -10.55
CA VAL A 93 4.12 -16.81 -10.71
C VAL A 93 4.86 -15.54 -11.09
N PHE A 94 4.26 -14.77 -11.98
CA PHE A 94 4.73 -13.46 -12.41
C PHE A 94 3.54 -12.50 -12.35
N CYS A 95 3.77 -11.32 -11.79
CA CYS A 95 2.77 -10.27 -11.65
C CYS A 95 3.27 -8.98 -12.27
N ASP A 96 2.41 -8.34 -13.04
CA ASP A 96 2.61 -7.03 -13.61
C ASP A 96 1.35 -6.20 -13.47
N PHE A 97 1.36 -5.26 -12.53
CA PHE A 97 0.22 -4.37 -12.29
C PHE A 97 0.39 -3.02 -12.99
N GLY A 98 1.24 -2.98 -14.01
CA GLY A 98 1.51 -1.80 -14.81
C GLY A 98 2.57 -0.88 -14.20
N PRO A 99 2.86 0.24 -14.91
CA PRO A 99 3.94 1.15 -14.54
C PRO A 99 3.63 2.02 -13.32
N ASN A 100 2.36 2.17 -12.93
CA ASN A 100 1.93 3.01 -11.82
C ASN A 100 0.83 2.30 -11.02
N PHE A 101 1.22 1.41 -10.11
CA PHE A 101 0.28 0.72 -9.22
C PHE A 101 0.30 1.37 -7.84
N THR A 102 -0.86 1.67 -7.27
CA THR A 102 -0.96 2.30 -5.94
C THR A 102 -1.30 1.23 -4.90
N VAL A 103 -0.35 0.94 -4.02
CA VAL A 103 -0.57 0.09 -2.85
C VAL A 103 -1.05 0.96 -1.70
N LEU A 104 -2.30 0.79 -1.28
CA LEU A 104 -2.88 1.56 -0.17
C LEU A 104 -2.35 1.11 1.20
N ASP A 105 -2.15 -0.20 1.35
CA ASP A 105 -1.57 -0.80 2.53
C ASP A 105 -0.53 -1.85 2.12
N VAL A 106 0.70 -1.62 2.56
CA VAL A 106 1.88 -2.41 2.16
C VAL A 106 2.04 -3.66 3.00
N ASN A 107 1.55 -3.67 4.25
CA ASN A 107 1.79 -4.76 5.18
C ASN A 107 0.52 -5.42 5.72
N GLY A 108 -0.65 -4.78 5.61
CA GLY A 108 -1.91 -5.33 6.12
C GLY A 108 -2.02 -5.35 7.64
N GLU A 109 -1.05 -4.76 8.34
CA GLU A 109 -1.03 -4.61 9.80
C GLU A 109 -1.86 -3.39 10.18
N GLU A 110 -2.59 -3.46 11.30
CA GLU A 110 -3.34 -2.31 11.80
C GLU A 110 -2.39 -1.11 12.05
N PRO A 111 -2.83 0.15 11.78
CA PRO A 111 -2.01 1.32 12.07
C PRO A 111 -1.72 1.40 13.57
N HIS A 112 -0.45 1.53 13.93
CA HIS A 112 -0.05 1.64 15.34
C HIS A 112 -0.68 2.87 15.99
N THR A 113 -1.08 2.75 17.25
CA THR A 113 -1.65 3.85 18.03
C THR A 113 -1.01 3.95 19.41
N GLY A 114 -1.08 5.14 20.02
CA GLY A 114 -0.57 5.36 21.37
C GLY A 114 -1.39 6.43 22.09
N ILE A 115 -1.52 6.29 23.41
CA ILE A 115 -2.14 7.29 24.28
C ILE A 115 -1.06 8.28 24.72
N ILE A 116 -1.32 9.57 24.53
CA ILE A 116 -0.35 10.63 24.83
C ILE A 116 -0.35 10.94 26.32
N ALA A 117 0.84 10.92 26.92
CA ALA A 117 1.07 11.32 28.30
C ALA A 117 1.54 12.78 28.39
N SER A 118 2.38 13.23 27.45
CA SER A 118 2.85 14.62 27.40
C SER A 118 3.38 15.00 26.02
N ILE A 119 3.37 16.31 25.74
CA ILE A 119 3.98 16.92 24.55
C ILE A 119 4.72 18.18 25.01
N SER A 120 5.99 18.34 24.61
CA SER A 120 6.76 19.55 24.89
C SER A 120 6.48 20.65 23.87
N ASN A 121 6.54 21.92 24.28
CA ASN A 121 6.60 23.08 23.38
C ASN A 121 8.08 23.34 23.01
N ASP A 122 8.61 22.57 22.06
CA ASP A 122 10.02 22.62 21.65
C ASP A 122 10.17 22.39 20.13
N ASN A 123 11.41 22.47 19.63
CA ASN A 123 11.80 22.22 18.25
C ASN A 123 13.07 21.35 18.19
N PRO A 124 12.95 20.02 17.99
CA PRO A 124 11.71 19.26 17.75
C PRO A 124 10.93 18.95 19.03
N ALA A 125 9.60 18.94 18.94
CA ALA A 125 8.74 18.57 20.07
C ALA A 125 8.95 17.11 20.49
N LEU A 126 9.04 16.85 21.80
CA LEU A 126 9.08 15.50 22.36
C LEU A 126 7.66 15.10 22.75
N VAL A 127 7.20 13.96 22.23
CA VAL A 127 5.94 13.31 22.59
C VAL A 127 6.27 12.08 23.43
N SER A 128 5.63 11.97 24.59
CA SER A 128 5.71 10.76 25.44
C SER A 128 4.33 10.10 25.49
N CYS A 129 4.31 8.78 25.42
CA CYS A 129 3.11 7.96 25.53
C CYS A 129 3.07 7.19 26.85
N VAL A 130 1.90 6.64 27.18
CA VAL A 130 1.71 5.83 28.39
C VAL A 130 2.53 4.52 28.28
N ASP A 131 3.15 4.11 29.39
CA ASP A 131 4.13 3.01 29.44
C ASP A 131 3.54 1.58 29.31
N ASP A 132 2.22 1.45 29.21
CA ASP A 132 1.53 0.14 29.19
C ASP A 132 1.83 -0.66 27.91
N GLU A 133 1.95 0.02 26.77
CA GLU A 133 2.27 -0.59 25.48
C GLU A 133 3.41 0.16 24.80
N ARG A 134 4.38 -0.61 24.27
CA ARG A 134 5.51 -0.05 23.54
C ARG A 134 5.04 0.53 22.21
N LEU A 135 5.48 1.73 21.89
CA LEU A 135 5.28 2.33 20.57
C LEU A 135 6.10 1.56 19.53
N GLU A 136 5.42 1.16 18.46
CA GLU A 136 6.00 0.45 17.32
C GLU A 136 6.25 1.36 16.11
N PHE A 137 6.19 2.68 16.31
CA PHE A 137 6.54 3.65 15.27
C PHE A 137 8.01 3.50 14.82
N GLN A 138 8.27 3.89 13.59
CA GLN A 138 9.61 3.98 13.01
C GLN A 138 9.94 5.41 12.58
N ASP A 139 11.22 5.73 12.52
CA ASP A 139 11.68 7.02 12.03
C ASP A 139 11.27 7.21 10.57
N GLY A 140 10.56 8.30 10.30
CA GLY A 140 9.99 8.58 8.99
C GLY A 140 8.51 8.26 8.86
N ASP A 141 7.92 7.54 9.83
CA ASP A 141 6.48 7.34 9.87
C ASP A 141 5.73 8.67 9.97
N LEU A 142 4.53 8.69 9.41
CA LEU A 142 3.60 9.78 9.59
C LEU A 142 2.56 9.41 10.64
N VAL A 143 2.19 10.37 11.48
CA VAL A 143 1.17 10.20 12.52
C VAL A 143 0.16 11.34 12.50
N LEU A 144 -1.06 11.03 12.95
CA LEU A 144 -2.12 12.00 13.21
C LEU A 144 -2.39 12.08 14.71
N PHE A 145 -2.80 13.27 15.14
CA PHE A 145 -3.21 13.54 16.51
C PHE A 145 -4.71 13.80 16.56
N SER A 146 -5.34 13.29 17.62
CA SER A 146 -6.73 13.58 17.94
C SER A 146 -6.89 13.73 19.45
N GLU A 147 -7.92 14.46 19.87
CA GLU A 147 -8.30 14.62 21.28
C GLU A 147 -7.22 15.27 22.18
N VAL A 148 -6.21 15.92 21.60
CA VAL A 148 -5.16 16.62 22.36
C VAL A 148 -5.73 17.90 22.96
N GLN A 149 -5.80 17.98 24.29
CA GLN A 149 -6.27 19.21 24.96
C GLN A 149 -5.10 20.13 25.30
N GLY A 150 -5.29 21.43 25.10
CA GLY A 150 -4.26 22.45 25.33
C GLY A 150 -3.39 22.78 24.11
N MET A 151 -3.29 21.87 23.14
CA MET A 151 -2.59 22.07 21.85
C MET A 151 -3.52 21.81 20.65
N PRO A 152 -4.53 22.67 20.40
CA PRO A 152 -5.51 22.46 19.34
C PRO A 152 -4.89 22.39 17.93
N GLU A 153 -3.71 22.97 17.73
CA GLU A 153 -2.96 22.98 16.47
C GLU A 153 -2.62 21.57 15.99
N LEU A 154 -2.48 20.61 16.91
CA LEU A 154 -2.21 19.21 16.59
C LEU A 154 -3.46 18.45 16.11
N ASN A 155 -4.68 18.89 16.46
CA ASN A 155 -5.93 18.22 16.07
C ASN A 155 -6.45 18.65 14.69
N ASP A 156 -5.59 19.17 13.82
CA ASP A 156 -5.94 19.74 12.52
C ASP A 156 -6.06 18.69 11.39
N GLY A 157 -5.88 17.41 11.72
CA GLY A 157 -5.93 16.32 10.74
C GLY A 157 -4.73 16.28 9.80
N LYS A 158 -3.65 17.03 10.07
CA LYS A 158 -2.44 16.99 9.24
C LYS A 158 -1.46 15.93 9.71
N PRO A 159 -0.99 15.03 8.82
CA PRO A 159 0.05 14.06 9.14
C PRO A 159 1.37 14.73 9.49
N ARG A 160 2.03 14.24 10.54
CA ARG A 160 3.29 14.77 11.07
C ARG A 160 4.35 13.68 11.11
N LYS A 161 5.58 14.04 10.78
CA LYS A 161 6.67 13.06 10.66
C LYS A 161 7.33 12.77 12.01
N VAL A 162 7.50 11.48 12.28
CA VAL A 162 8.16 10.94 13.48
C VAL A 162 9.68 10.88 13.28
N LYS A 163 10.44 11.23 14.33
CA LYS A 163 11.90 11.15 14.42
C LYS A 163 12.33 10.63 15.79
N ASN A 164 13.55 10.09 15.87
CA ASN A 164 14.20 9.70 17.13
C ASN A 164 13.32 8.78 18.00
N THR A 165 12.71 7.78 17.38
CA THR A 165 11.74 6.92 18.04
C THR A 165 12.38 6.09 19.15
N ARG A 166 11.73 6.05 20.31
CA ARG A 166 12.08 5.25 21.49
C ARG A 166 10.84 4.44 21.92
N PRO A 167 11.00 3.44 22.81
CA PRO A 167 9.89 2.57 23.22
C PRO A 167 8.62 3.30 23.71
N TYR A 168 8.74 4.47 24.34
CA TYR A 168 7.60 5.20 24.93
C TYR A 168 7.56 6.67 24.53
N SER A 169 8.40 7.09 23.60
CA SER A 169 8.51 8.50 23.21
C SER A 169 9.09 8.65 21.82
N PHE A 170 8.77 9.75 21.16
CA PHE A 170 9.37 10.11 19.87
C PHE A 170 9.40 11.62 19.72
N ASN A 171 10.21 12.12 18.79
CA ASN A 171 10.21 13.52 18.40
C ASN A 171 9.31 13.74 17.19
N LEU A 172 8.58 14.86 17.19
CA LEU A 172 7.90 15.37 16.00
C LEU A 172 8.83 16.25 15.20
N ASP A 173 8.85 16.08 13.88
CA ASP A 173 9.54 16.96 12.94
C ASP A 173 8.78 18.28 12.73
N GLU A 174 8.50 18.99 13.82
CA GLU A 174 7.70 20.20 13.85
C GLU A 174 8.08 21.09 15.03
N ASP A 175 8.06 22.40 14.82
CA ASP A 175 8.28 23.41 15.84
C ASP A 175 6.96 23.72 16.57
N THR A 176 6.89 23.34 17.84
CA THR A 176 5.71 23.54 18.70
C THR A 176 5.88 24.67 19.71
N THR A 177 6.96 25.46 19.60
CA THR A 177 7.29 26.54 20.54
C THR A 177 6.17 27.57 20.65
N ASN A 178 5.43 27.80 19.54
CA ASN A 178 4.34 28.78 19.47
C ASN A 178 2.94 28.18 19.67
N TYR A 179 2.84 26.87 19.97
CA TYR A 179 1.55 26.22 20.19
C TYR A 179 1.04 26.48 21.61
N GLY A 180 -0.24 26.22 21.85
CA GLY A 180 -0.75 26.13 23.21
C GLY A 180 0.03 25.10 24.03
N ALA A 181 0.01 25.23 25.36
CA ALA A 181 0.66 24.27 26.24
C ALA A 181 -0.20 23.01 26.41
N TYR A 182 0.40 21.83 26.27
CA TYR A 182 -0.29 20.56 26.51
C TYR A 182 -0.95 20.52 27.89
N ALA A 183 -2.22 20.13 27.93
CA ALA A 183 -2.98 20.02 29.17
C ALA A 183 -3.22 18.57 29.58
N ARG A 184 -3.84 17.76 28.71
CA ARG A 184 -4.17 16.35 28.95
C ARG A 184 -4.69 15.63 27.71
N GLY A 185 -4.79 14.31 27.81
CA GLY A 185 -5.42 13.45 26.81
C GLY A 185 -4.64 13.39 25.50
N GLY A 186 -5.28 12.88 24.46
CA GLY A 186 -4.70 12.78 23.13
C GLY A 186 -4.37 11.36 22.71
N ILE A 187 -4.62 11.08 21.45
CA ILE A 187 -4.31 9.84 20.77
C ILE A 187 -3.43 10.19 19.58
N VAL A 188 -2.37 9.39 19.40
CA VAL A 188 -1.56 9.41 18.18
C VAL A 188 -1.83 8.14 17.39
N THR A 189 -2.03 8.25 16.08
CA THR A 189 -2.32 7.13 15.18
C THR A 189 -1.43 7.20 13.94
N GLN A 190 -0.78 6.10 13.57
CA GLN A 190 0.02 5.99 12.35
C GLN A 190 -0.85 6.23 11.11
N VAL A 191 -0.27 6.89 10.11
CA VAL A 191 -0.86 7.05 8.78
C VAL A 191 -0.16 6.09 7.83
N LYS A 192 -0.90 5.12 7.30
CA LYS A 192 -0.43 4.28 6.19
C LYS A 192 -0.40 5.12 4.92
N GLN A 193 0.80 5.39 4.42
CA GLN A 193 0.95 6.15 3.19
C GLN A 193 0.77 5.23 1.98
N PRO A 194 -0.03 5.65 0.97
CA PRO A 194 -0.07 4.96 -0.30
C PRO A 194 1.33 4.91 -0.93
N LYS A 195 1.72 3.74 -1.41
CA LYS A 195 3.01 3.52 -2.06
C LYS A 195 2.81 3.28 -3.55
N GLN A 196 3.43 4.12 -4.37
CA GLN A 196 3.49 3.90 -5.81
C GLN A 196 4.54 2.82 -6.11
N LEU A 197 4.14 1.76 -6.81
CA LEU A 197 5.02 0.71 -7.31
C LEU A 197 4.99 0.68 -8.83
N ASN A 198 6.15 0.43 -9.42
CA ASN A 198 6.33 0.39 -10.87
C ASN A 198 6.74 -1.04 -11.26
N PHE A 199 5.82 -1.79 -11.84
CA PHE A 199 6.11 -3.14 -12.31
C PHE A 199 6.80 -3.09 -13.67
N LYS A 200 7.66 -4.08 -13.94
CA LYS A 200 8.33 -4.26 -15.24
C LYS A 200 7.56 -5.28 -16.07
N SER A 201 7.52 -5.09 -17.39
CA SER A 201 6.89 -6.05 -18.30
C SER A 201 7.58 -7.41 -18.23
N VAL A 202 6.86 -8.47 -18.56
CA VAL A 202 7.40 -9.85 -18.64
C VAL A 202 8.67 -9.85 -19.51
N ALA A 203 8.64 -9.16 -20.65
CA ALA A 203 9.77 -9.07 -21.58
C ALA A 203 11.01 -8.43 -20.94
N ILE A 204 10.85 -7.40 -20.13
CA ILE A 204 11.98 -6.76 -19.42
C ILE A 204 12.40 -7.61 -18.22
N ALA A 205 11.45 -8.10 -17.43
CA ALA A 205 11.71 -8.82 -16.18
C ALA A 205 12.51 -10.11 -16.40
N ILE A 206 12.18 -10.90 -17.42
CA ILE A 206 12.90 -12.15 -17.75
C ILE A 206 14.35 -11.85 -18.18
N ASN A 207 14.56 -10.79 -18.96
CA ASN A 207 15.90 -10.37 -19.39
C ASN A 207 16.76 -9.86 -18.22
N VAL A 208 16.14 -9.24 -17.22
CA VAL A 208 16.84 -8.79 -16.01
C VAL A 208 17.16 -9.97 -15.10
N ALA A 209 16.20 -10.86 -14.85
CA ALA A 209 16.38 -12.05 -14.01
C ALA A 209 17.48 -12.97 -14.54
N SER A 210 17.53 -13.20 -15.86
CA SER A 210 18.57 -14.01 -16.51
C SER A 210 19.98 -13.41 -16.42
N ARG A 211 20.11 -12.08 -16.26
CA ARG A 211 21.40 -11.44 -15.99
C ARG A 211 21.87 -11.63 -14.56
N TYR A 212 20.96 -11.55 -13.58
CA TYR A 212 21.31 -11.80 -12.17
C TYR A 212 21.66 -13.28 -11.91
N ALA A 213 20.90 -14.21 -12.48
CA ALA A 213 21.22 -15.64 -12.40
C ALA A 213 22.61 -15.97 -13.01
N ARG A 214 23.06 -15.19 -14.00
CA ARG A 214 24.40 -15.34 -14.60
C ARG A 214 25.53 -14.71 -13.77
N LEU A 215 25.22 -13.77 -12.88
CA LEU A 215 26.22 -13.15 -12.01
C LEU A 215 26.54 -14.01 -10.78
N GLU A 216 25.58 -14.80 -10.28
CA GLU A 216 25.83 -15.75 -9.18
C GLU A 216 26.73 -16.94 -9.60
N GLU A 217 26.90 -17.21 -10.90
CA GLU A 217 27.87 -18.21 -11.39
C GLU A 217 29.31 -17.70 -11.52
N VAL A 218 29.57 -16.40 -11.33
CA VAL A 218 30.90 -15.80 -11.54
C VAL A 218 31.67 -15.54 -10.23
N ASP A 219 31.01 -15.48 -9.08
CA ASP A 219 31.66 -15.24 -7.77
C ASP A 219 32.04 -16.54 -7.04
N ASN A 220 32.73 -17.44 -7.73
CA ASN A 220 33.46 -18.55 -7.09
C ASN A 220 34.94 -18.58 -7.48
N LYS A 221 35.53 -17.40 -7.66
CA LYS A 221 36.98 -17.15 -7.63
C LYS A 221 37.20 -15.72 -7.15
N ILE A 222 37.50 -15.57 -5.86
CA ILE A 222 38.68 -14.86 -5.34
C ILE A 222 38.70 -15.13 -3.82
N LEU A 223 39.86 -15.62 -3.39
CA LEU A 223 40.33 -15.74 -2.01
C LEU A 223 40.33 -14.39 -1.28
#